data_AF-A0A0W0FB24-F1
#
_entry.id   AF-A0A0W0FB24-F1
#
_cell.length_a   1.000
_cell.length_b   1.000
_cell.length_c   1.000
_cell.angle_alpha   90.00
_cell.angle_beta   90.00
_cell.angle_gamma   90.00
#
_symmetry.space_group_name_H-M   'P 1'
#
loop_
_entity.id
_entity.type
_entity.pdbx_description
1 polymer ?
#
loop_
_entity_poly.entity_id
_entity_poly.type
_entity_poly.pdbx_seq_one_letter_code
_entity_poly.pdbx_strand_id
1 'polypeptide(L)'
;MSSSSSNSVPPLLITEALGFSPQLLLDDIINIANAAVTDGVNGLEGFLENWAEQRPDKQDNNRHQEIESGLVAFQTLLEHHTDLAFDFFEAWCLRNIFAIPPDLPIVLPHQENLDLTAKPEKEEELIEEVARLRAEIDSQRRLHLLLTRALRTAKRKRLESERRLERISSLDPHRLDILAKLPAQLLTMHDAVSNLPPMDAATIAAMTQITLSEPGKRQWETSKTGYLNWAVSMLLERARADENARGSATIDGITRNVEEIGKADQLRQAFEITESIAAGLRDVDRGLDSSQMEE
;
A
#
# COMPACT_ATOMS: atom_id res chain seq x y z
N MET A 1 -40.14 50.99 -31.97
CA MET A 1 -39.18 51.02 -30.85
C MET A 1 -38.72 49.59 -30.63
N SER A 2 -37.68 49.19 -31.36
CA SER A 2 -37.07 47.87 -31.29
C SER A 2 -36.18 47.82 -30.06
N SER A 3 -36.59 47.06 -29.05
CA SER A 3 -35.78 46.67 -27.92
C SER A 3 -34.60 45.85 -28.43
N SER A 4 -33.45 46.48 -28.63
CA SER A 4 -32.16 45.81 -28.76
C SER A 4 -31.78 45.25 -27.39
N SER A 5 -32.40 44.13 -27.01
CA SER A 5 -31.89 43.27 -25.97
C SER A 5 -30.49 42.83 -26.39
N SER A 6 -29.48 43.29 -25.67
CA SER A 6 -28.10 42.84 -25.77
C SER A 6 -28.03 41.35 -25.43
N ASN A 7 -28.38 40.50 -26.39
CA ASN A 7 -28.19 39.07 -26.34
C ASN A 7 -26.68 38.80 -26.50
N SER A 8 -25.89 38.97 -25.45
CA SER A 8 -24.57 38.33 -25.40
C SER A 8 -24.76 36.89 -24.95
N VAL A 9 -24.17 35.95 -25.67
CA VAL A 9 -24.04 34.55 -25.24
C VAL A 9 -23.40 34.53 -23.84
N PRO A 10 -23.76 33.58 -22.95
CA PRO A 10 -23.11 33.46 -21.65
C PRO A 10 -21.59 33.38 -21.83
N PRO A 11 -20.80 34.20 -21.11
CA PRO A 11 -19.34 34.22 -21.24
C PRO A 11 -18.70 32.85 -20.97
N LEU A 12 -19.44 31.97 -20.28
CA LEU A 12 -19.06 30.62 -19.93
C LEU A 12 -18.75 29.73 -21.14
N LEU A 13 -19.44 29.90 -22.27
CA LEU A 13 -19.21 29.05 -23.45
C LEU A 13 -17.80 29.27 -24.02
N ILE A 14 -17.34 30.53 -24.01
CA ILE A 14 -16.02 30.90 -24.51
C ILE A 14 -14.93 30.44 -23.54
N THR A 15 -15.17 30.57 -22.23
CA THR A 15 -14.24 30.05 -21.23
C THR A 15 -14.14 28.53 -21.25
N GLU A 16 -15.25 27.84 -21.54
CA GLU A 16 -15.27 26.38 -21.69
C GLU A 16 -14.54 25.96 -22.97
N ALA A 17 -14.77 26.66 -24.08
CA ALA A 17 -14.10 26.41 -25.36
C ALA A 17 -12.57 26.59 -25.29
N LEU A 18 -12.12 27.66 -24.63
CA LEU A 18 -10.71 27.99 -24.51
C LEU A 18 -10.02 27.25 -23.35
N GLY A 19 -10.78 26.82 -22.34
CA GLY A 19 -10.26 26.27 -21.09
C GLY A 19 -9.69 27.32 -20.12
N PHE A 20 -9.79 28.61 -20.46
CA PHE A 20 -9.37 29.75 -19.63
C PHE A 20 -10.22 30.98 -19.94
N SER A 21 -10.20 31.99 -19.05
CA SER A 21 -10.89 33.25 -19.30
C SER A 21 -10.11 34.12 -20.29
N PRO A 22 -10.73 34.63 -21.38
CA PRO A 22 -10.07 35.53 -22.34
C PRO A 22 -9.43 36.76 -21.69
N GLN A 23 -9.98 37.24 -20.56
CA GLN A 23 -9.42 38.36 -19.81
C GLN A 23 -8.00 38.07 -19.33
N LEU A 24 -7.72 36.85 -18.86
CA LEU A 24 -6.38 36.47 -18.40
C LEU A 24 -5.34 36.56 -19.52
N LEU A 25 -5.73 36.18 -20.73
CA LEU A 25 -4.84 36.29 -21.89
C LEU A 25 -4.59 37.75 -22.27
N LEU A 26 -5.59 38.62 -22.14
CA LEU A 26 -5.43 40.05 -22.40
C LEU A 26 -4.54 40.69 -21.33
N ASP A 27 -4.75 40.36 -20.05
CA ASP A 27 -3.90 40.80 -18.94
C ASP A 27 -2.44 40.41 -19.16
N ASP A 28 -2.18 39.15 -19.53
CA ASP A 28 -0.83 38.66 -19.83
C ASP A 28 -0.18 39.42 -21.00
N ILE A 29 -0.95 39.71 -22.06
CA ILE A 29 -0.46 40.50 -23.21
C ILE A 29 -0.11 41.92 -22.77
N ILE A 30 -0.96 42.57 -21.97
CA ILE A 30 -0.72 43.93 -21.47
C ILE A 30 0.52 43.96 -20.59
N ASN A 31 0.67 42.97 -19.70
CA ASN A 31 1.85 42.86 -18.83
C ASN A 31 3.14 42.70 -19.64
N ILE A 32 3.14 41.83 -20.66
CA ILE A 32 4.31 41.65 -21.54
C ILE A 32 4.59 42.92 -22.34
N ALA A 33 3.56 43.62 -22.83
CA ALA A 33 3.74 44.86 -23.56
C ALA A 33 4.33 45.97 -22.69
N ASN A 34 3.85 46.14 -21.46
CA ASN A 34 4.39 47.12 -20.53
C ASN A 34 5.83 46.82 -20.13
N ALA A 35 6.18 45.54 -19.96
CA ALA A 35 7.56 45.10 -19.78
C ALA A 35 8.42 45.48 -21.00
N ALA A 36 7.94 45.20 -22.22
CA ALA A 36 8.66 45.53 -23.45
C ALA A 36 8.84 47.05 -23.66
N VAL A 37 7.85 47.86 -23.29
CA VAL A 37 7.94 49.33 -23.28
C VAL A 37 9.04 49.78 -22.32
N THR A 38 9.04 49.24 -21.10
CA THR A 38 10.04 49.56 -20.08
C THR A 38 11.45 49.16 -20.54
N ASP A 39 11.61 47.95 -21.08
CA ASP A 39 12.88 47.46 -21.62
C ASP A 39 13.35 48.31 -22.81
N GLY A 40 12.43 48.78 -23.66
CA GLY A 40 12.72 49.69 -24.76
C GLY A 40 13.22 51.05 -24.30
N VAL A 41 12.60 51.62 -23.26
CA VAL A 41 13.03 52.90 -22.64
C VAL A 41 14.40 52.74 -21.99
N ASN A 42 14.63 51.67 -21.23
CA ASN A 42 15.93 51.37 -20.61
C ASN A 42 17.04 51.17 -21.67
N GLY A 43 16.72 50.51 -22.79
CA GLY A 43 17.65 50.36 -23.91
C GLY A 43 17.98 51.69 -24.59
N LEU A 44 16.99 52.59 -24.72
CA LEU A 44 17.18 53.93 -25.24
C LEU A 44 18.02 54.79 -24.29
N GLU A 45 17.81 54.69 -22.98
CA GLU A 45 18.61 55.35 -21.94
C GLU A 45 20.09 54.98 -22.10
N GLY A 46 20.40 53.68 -22.06
CA GLY A 46 21.78 53.21 -22.21
C GLY A 46 22.41 53.61 -23.55
N PHE A 47 21.63 53.72 -24.63
CA PHE A 47 22.12 54.22 -25.91
C PHE A 47 22.44 55.74 -25.85
N LEU A 48 21.56 56.54 -25.26
CA LEU A 48 21.72 57.98 -25.14
C LEU A 48 22.87 58.36 -24.20
N GLU A 49 23.06 57.63 -23.11
CA GLU A 49 24.20 57.78 -22.20
C GLU A 49 25.53 57.49 -22.91
N ASN A 50 25.63 56.33 -23.56
CA ASN A 50 26.82 55.96 -24.34
C ASN A 50 27.12 56.98 -25.45
N TRP A 51 26.08 57.53 -26.09
CA TRP A 51 26.23 58.56 -27.10
C TRP A 51 26.68 59.91 -26.52
N ALA A 52 26.20 60.27 -25.31
CA ALA A 52 26.62 61.47 -24.60
C ALA A 52 28.09 61.40 -24.15
N GLU A 53 28.54 60.23 -23.68
CA GLU A 53 29.93 59.99 -23.22
C GLU A 53 30.96 60.05 -24.35
N GLN A 54 30.60 59.66 -25.57
CA GLN A 54 31.50 59.65 -26.73
C GLN A 54 31.80 61.05 -27.30
N ARG A 55 31.11 62.11 -26.82
CA ARG A 55 31.36 63.48 -27.29
C ARG A 55 32.49 64.16 -26.49
N PRO A 56 33.43 64.85 -27.16
CA PRO A 56 34.61 65.43 -26.53
C PRO A 56 34.34 66.67 -25.64
N ASP A 57 33.12 67.23 -25.67
CA ASP A 57 32.75 68.44 -24.91
C ASP A 57 32.22 68.10 -23.50
N LYS A 58 33.15 67.92 -22.55
CA LYS A 58 32.90 67.48 -21.15
C LYS A 58 32.33 68.56 -20.20
N GLN A 59 31.83 69.69 -20.69
CA GLN A 59 31.58 70.86 -19.82
C GLN A 59 30.11 71.10 -19.42
N ASP A 60 29.14 70.36 -19.96
CA ASP A 60 27.72 70.58 -19.65
C ASP A 60 27.17 69.45 -18.78
N ASN A 61 27.34 69.57 -17.45
CA ASN A 61 26.65 68.71 -16.48
C ASN A 61 25.11 68.76 -16.64
N ASN A 62 24.58 69.80 -17.29
CA ASN A 62 23.15 69.94 -17.58
C ASN A 62 22.65 68.94 -18.65
N ARG A 63 23.52 68.38 -19.51
CA ARG A 63 23.08 67.50 -20.60
C ARG A 63 22.54 66.16 -20.11
N HIS A 64 23.18 65.56 -19.10
CA HIS A 64 22.68 64.33 -18.49
C HIS A 64 21.31 64.58 -17.85
N GLN A 65 21.15 65.70 -17.14
CA GLN A 65 19.87 66.10 -16.56
C GLN A 65 18.78 66.36 -17.61
N GLU A 66 19.14 66.94 -18.75
CA GLU A 66 18.22 67.15 -19.88
C GLU A 66 17.80 65.84 -20.55
N ILE A 67 18.73 64.89 -20.71
CA ILE A 67 18.45 63.55 -21.24
C ILE A 67 17.53 62.78 -20.29
N GLU A 68 17.84 62.75 -18.99
CA GLU A 68 16.99 62.11 -17.97
C GLU A 68 15.60 62.74 -17.94
N SER A 69 15.52 64.08 -17.91
CA SER A 69 14.22 64.77 -17.89
C SER A 69 13.42 64.55 -19.18
N GLY A 70 14.09 64.48 -20.33
CA GLY A 70 13.44 64.20 -21.62
C GLY A 70 12.99 62.75 -21.73
N LEU A 71 13.78 61.81 -21.20
CA LEU A 71 13.46 60.38 -21.16
C LEU A 71 12.25 60.12 -20.25
N VAL A 72 12.21 60.71 -19.06
CA VAL A 72 11.07 60.61 -18.16
C VAL A 72 9.80 61.16 -18.81
N ALA A 73 9.87 62.31 -19.48
CA ALA A 73 8.73 62.86 -20.21
C ALA A 73 8.28 61.96 -21.38
N PHE A 74 9.22 61.36 -22.10
CA PHE A 74 8.93 60.40 -23.17
C PHE A 74 8.30 59.11 -22.61
N GLN A 75 8.84 58.57 -21.53
CA GLN A 75 8.32 57.39 -20.86
C GLN A 75 6.87 57.61 -20.41
N THR A 76 6.58 58.70 -19.70
CA THR A 76 5.21 59.00 -19.25
C THR A 76 4.24 59.17 -20.43
N LEU A 77 4.70 59.81 -21.53
CA LEU A 77 3.88 59.96 -22.73
C LEU A 77 3.61 58.61 -23.40
N LEU A 78 4.63 57.76 -23.49
CA LEU A 78 4.54 56.44 -24.09
C LEU A 78 3.60 55.54 -23.27
N GLU A 79 3.80 55.47 -21.95
CA GLU A 79 2.94 54.74 -21.00
C GLU A 79 1.47 55.17 -21.15
N HIS A 80 1.20 56.48 -21.17
CA HIS A 80 -0.16 56.98 -21.31
C HIS A 80 -0.83 56.56 -22.63
N HIS A 81 -0.08 56.60 -23.74
CA HIS A 81 -0.60 56.20 -25.04
C HIS A 81 -0.73 54.69 -25.18
N THR A 82 0.18 53.91 -24.60
CA THR A 82 0.13 52.45 -24.61
C THR A 82 -1.04 51.95 -23.77
N ASP A 83 -1.26 52.50 -22.58
CA ASP A 83 -2.40 52.16 -21.72
C ASP A 83 -3.72 52.39 -22.46
N LEU A 84 -3.88 53.59 -23.04
CA LEU A 84 -5.09 53.92 -23.79
C LEU A 84 -5.31 52.99 -25.01
N ALA A 85 -4.23 52.66 -25.73
CA ALA A 85 -4.32 51.75 -26.87
C ALA A 85 -4.68 50.33 -26.44
N PHE A 86 -4.14 49.87 -25.31
CA PHE A 86 -4.44 48.55 -24.76
C PHE A 86 -5.85 48.45 -24.17
N ASP A 87 -6.38 49.50 -23.55
CA ASP A 87 -7.79 49.57 -23.13
C ASP A 87 -8.73 49.41 -24.35
N PHE A 88 -8.44 50.10 -25.45
CA PHE A 88 -9.22 49.97 -26.68
C PHE A 88 -9.06 48.58 -27.32
N PHE A 89 -7.86 48.03 -27.28
CA PHE A 89 -7.59 46.68 -27.77
C PHE A 89 -8.35 45.63 -26.95
N GLU A 90 -8.33 45.71 -25.62
CA GLU A 90 -9.04 44.81 -24.72
C GLU A 90 -10.55 44.84 -25.01
N ALA A 91 -11.14 46.05 -25.02
CA ALA A 91 -12.55 46.24 -25.31
C ALA A 91 -12.93 45.74 -26.71
N TRP A 92 -12.07 45.93 -27.71
CA TRP A 92 -12.30 45.45 -29.06
C TRP A 92 -12.21 43.92 -29.15
N CYS A 93 -11.23 43.30 -28.48
CA CYS A 93 -11.06 41.85 -28.45
C CYS A 93 -12.26 41.17 -27.79
N LEU A 94 -12.72 41.66 -26.64
CA LEU A 94 -13.89 41.12 -25.95
C LEU A 94 -15.19 41.28 -26.74
N ARG A 95 -15.31 42.34 -27.55
CA ARG A 95 -16.51 42.60 -28.35
C ARG A 95 -16.55 41.85 -29.69
N ASN A 96 -15.41 41.52 -30.29
CA ASN A 96 -15.35 40.96 -31.65
C ASN A 96 -14.74 39.56 -31.72
N ILE A 97 -13.58 39.34 -31.07
CA ILE A 97 -12.86 38.07 -31.17
C ILE A 97 -13.45 37.06 -30.19
N PHE A 98 -13.60 37.49 -28.93
CA PHE A 98 -14.15 36.68 -27.85
C PHE A 98 -15.64 36.96 -27.65
N ALA A 99 -16.36 37.17 -28.76
CA ALA A 99 -17.81 37.34 -28.75
C ALA A 99 -18.44 36.37 -29.73
N ILE A 100 -19.40 35.60 -29.23
CA ILE A 100 -20.21 34.69 -30.05
C ILE A 100 -21.56 35.37 -30.28
N PRO A 101 -22.03 35.48 -31.54
CA PRO A 101 -23.38 35.95 -31.83
C PRO A 101 -24.44 35.03 -31.19
N PRO A 102 -25.50 35.58 -30.61
CA PRO A 102 -26.54 34.80 -29.94
C PRO A 102 -27.36 33.91 -30.87
N ASP A 103 -27.34 34.21 -32.17
CA ASP A 103 -28.12 33.51 -33.18
C ASP A 103 -27.42 32.22 -33.67
N LEU A 104 -26.18 31.96 -33.22
CA LEU A 104 -25.42 30.79 -33.64
C LEU A 104 -25.45 29.69 -32.56
N PRO A 105 -26.11 28.55 -32.80
CA PRO A 105 -26.07 27.41 -31.89
C PRO A 105 -24.70 26.72 -32.00
N ILE A 106 -23.71 27.22 -31.26
CA ILE A 106 -22.41 26.56 -31.13
C ILE A 106 -22.55 25.45 -30.09
N VAL A 107 -22.27 24.22 -30.50
CA VAL A 107 -22.14 23.07 -29.61
C VAL A 107 -20.67 22.69 -29.55
N LEU A 108 -20.11 22.64 -28.35
CA LEU A 108 -18.72 22.23 -28.16
C LEU A 108 -18.57 20.71 -28.35
N PRO A 109 -17.40 20.21 -28.78
CA PRO A 109 -17.21 18.77 -29.01
C PRO A 109 -17.51 17.91 -27.77
N HIS A 110 -17.22 18.40 -26.55
CA HIS A 110 -17.54 17.68 -25.32
C HIS A 110 -19.02 17.74 -24.93
N GLN A 111 -19.81 18.63 -25.57
CA GLN A 111 -21.26 18.71 -25.41
C GLN A 111 -22.01 17.84 -26.44
N GLU A 112 -21.32 17.26 -27.43
CA GLU A 112 -21.94 16.54 -28.56
C GLU A 112 -22.78 15.31 -28.14
N ASN A 113 -22.58 14.79 -26.92
CA ASN A 113 -23.36 13.66 -26.38
C ASN A 113 -23.99 13.97 -25.01
N LEU A 114 -24.08 15.24 -24.64
CA LEU A 114 -24.65 15.64 -23.37
C LEU A 114 -26.19 15.69 -23.47
N ASP A 115 -26.84 14.65 -22.98
CA ASP A 115 -28.30 14.62 -22.87
C ASP A 115 -28.75 15.32 -21.59
N LEU A 116 -28.99 16.63 -21.68
CA LEU A 116 -29.54 17.43 -20.58
C LEU A 116 -31.02 17.14 -20.29
N THR A 117 -31.65 16.21 -21.02
CA THR A 117 -33.05 15.79 -20.78
C THR A 117 -33.16 14.61 -19.81
N ALA A 118 -32.03 14.10 -19.31
CA ALA A 118 -32.01 13.06 -18.29
C ALA A 118 -32.79 13.51 -17.04
N LYS A 119 -33.65 12.63 -16.53
CA LYS A 119 -34.38 12.86 -15.27
C LYS A 119 -33.44 12.60 -14.09
N PRO A 120 -33.57 13.36 -12.98
CA PRO A 120 -32.74 13.14 -11.78
C PRO A 120 -32.86 11.70 -11.24
N GLU A 121 -34.03 11.08 -11.36
CA GLU A 121 -34.26 9.68 -10.99
C GLU A 121 -33.31 8.70 -11.71
N LYS A 122 -32.99 8.95 -12.99
CA LYS A 122 -32.06 8.11 -13.75
C LYS A 122 -30.62 8.30 -13.29
N GLU A 123 -30.25 9.51 -12.86
CA GLU A 123 -28.91 9.77 -12.32
C GLU A 123 -28.72 9.04 -11.00
N GLU A 124 -29.73 9.05 -10.13
CA GLU A 124 -29.74 8.28 -8.88
C GLU A 124 -29.63 6.77 -9.14
N GLU A 125 -30.43 6.22 -10.07
CA GLU A 125 -30.34 4.82 -10.48
C GLU A 125 -28.94 4.44 -10.99
N LEU A 126 -28.32 5.30 -11.81
CA LEU A 126 -26.96 5.09 -12.32
C LEU A 126 -25.91 5.17 -11.22
N ILE A 127 -26.06 6.09 -10.26
CA ILE A 127 -25.17 6.20 -9.10
C ILE A 127 -25.27 4.94 -8.23
N GLU A 128 -26.48 4.45 -7.97
CA GLU A 128 -26.71 3.19 -7.27
C GLU A 128 -26.12 1.99 -8.02
N GLU A 129 -26.27 1.96 -9.35
CA GLU A 129 -25.65 0.93 -10.18
C GLU A 129 -24.13 0.96 -10.09
N VAL A 130 -23.51 2.15 -10.15
CA VAL A 130 -22.06 2.31 -9.98
C VAL A 130 -21.62 1.85 -8.60
N ALA A 131 -22.37 2.18 -7.54
CA ALA A 131 -22.07 1.74 -6.18
C ALA A 131 -22.16 0.20 -6.05
N ARG A 132 -23.20 -0.41 -6.64
CA ARG A 132 -23.37 -1.87 -6.71
C ARG A 132 -22.22 -2.54 -7.45
N LEU A 133 -21.82 -2.01 -8.61
CA LEU A 133 -20.70 -2.53 -9.39
C LEU A 133 -19.37 -2.42 -8.64
N ARG A 134 -19.14 -1.32 -7.92
CA ARG A 134 -17.97 -1.18 -7.04
C ARG A 134 -17.95 -2.24 -5.94
N ALA A 135 -19.09 -2.46 -5.27
CA ALA A 135 -19.21 -3.50 -4.25
C ALA A 135 -18.96 -4.91 -4.82
N GLU A 136 -19.46 -5.18 -6.03
CA GLU A 136 -19.23 -6.45 -6.71
C GLU A 136 -17.76 -6.64 -7.12
N ILE A 137 -17.09 -5.60 -7.61
CA ILE A 137 -15.65 -5.66 -7.89
C ILE A 137 -14.86 -5.98 -6.60
N ASP A 138 -15.24 -5.39 -5.48
CA ASP A 138 -14.58 -5.67 -4.19
C ASP A 138 -14.86 -7.09 -3.68
N SER A 139 -16.07 -7.62 -3.90
CA SER A 139 -16.42 -9.01 -3.59
C SER A 139 -15.55 -9.98 -4.41
N GLN A 140 -15.40 -9.72 -5.71
CA GLN A 140 -14.60 -10.50 -6.64
C GLN A 140 -13.11 -10.43 -6.30
N ARG A 141 -12.59 -9.25 -5.93
CA ARG A 141 -11.21 -9.08 -5.48
C ARG A 141 -10.93 -9.90 -4.22
N ARG A 142 -11.83 -9.89 -3.24
CA ARG A 142 -11.71 -10.69 -2.00
C ARG A 142 -11.72 -12.18 -2.31
N LEU A 143 -12.63 -12.64 -3.17
CA LEU A 143 -12.70 -14.04 -3.60
C LEU A 143 -11.40 -14.46 -4.31
N HIS A 144 -10.88 -13.62 -5.21
CA HIS A 144 -9.64 -13.88 -5.93
C HIS A 144 -8.45 -14.04 -4.97
N LEU A 145 -8.36 -13.21 -3.92
CA LEU A 145 -7.33 -13.35 -2.89
C LEU A 145 -7.45 -14.67 -2.11
N LEU A 146 -8.66 -15.04 -1.70
CA LEU A 146 -8.92 -16.32 -1.02
C LEU A 146 -8.57 -17.52 -1.91
N LEU A 147 -8.97 -17.49 -3.18
CA LEU A 147 -8.67 -18.55 -4.15
C LEU A 147 -7.16 -18.66 -4.36
N THR A 148 -6.46 -17.54 -4.51
CA THR A 148 -5.00 -17.52 -4.67
C THR A 148 -4.31 -18.14 -3.45
N ARG A 149 -4.78 -17.83 -2.23
CA ARG A 149 -4.28 -18.43 -0.99
C ARG A 149 -4.54 -19.93 -0.95
N ALA A 150 -5.76 -20.36 -1.27
CA ALA A 150 -6.14 -21.77 -1.32
C ALA A 150 -5.29 -22.56 -2.33
N LEU A 151 -5.04 -21.99 -3.52
CA LEU A 151 -4.17 -22.59 -4.54
C LEU A 151 -2.74 -22.77 -4.04
N ARG A 152 -2.17 -21.79 -3.33
CA ARG A 152 -0.83 -21.93 -2.73
C ARG A 152 -0.79 -23.07 -1.70
N THR A 153 -1.79 -23.15 -0.83
CA THR A 153 -1.89 -24.24 0.16
C THR A 153 -2.05 -25.60 -0.51
N ALA A 154 -2.90 -25.69 -1.54
CA ALA A 154 -3.11 -26.93 -2.30
C ALA A 154 -1.83 -27.38 -3.01
N LYS A 155 -1.10 -26.46 -3.66
CA LYS A 155 0.20 -26.75 -4.28
C LYS A 155 1.22 -27.28 -3.26
N ARG A 156 1.29 -26.67 -2.07
CA ARG A 156 2.18 -27.14 -1.00
C ARG A 156 1.81 -28.56 -0.53
N LYS A 157 0.53 -28.81 -0.25
CA LYS A 157 0.05 -30.15 0.16
C LYS A 157 0.32 -31.20 -0.92
N ARG A 158 0.13 -30.84 -2.19
CA ARG A 158 0.44 -31.72 -3.32
C ARG A 158 1.92 -32.08 -3.34
N LEU A 159 2.82 -31.11 -3.25
CA LEU A 159 4.27 -31.35 -3.23
C LEU A 159 4.72 -32.17 -2.01
N GLU A 160 4.12 -31.94 -0.84
CA GLU A 160 4.36 -32.77 0.35
C GLU A 160 3.90 -34.23 0.13
N SER A 161 2.74 -34.43 -0.51
CA SER A 161 2.25 -35.77 -0.85
C SER A 161 3.11 -36.48 -1.89
N GLU A 162 3.59 -35.75 -2.91
CA GLU A 162 4.49 -36.28 -3.94
C GLU A 162 5.83 -36.72 -3.31
N ARG A 163 6.44 -35.89 -2.45
CA ARG A 163 7.64 -36.26 -1.69
C ARG A 163 7.43 -37.46 -0.78
N ARG A 164 6.27 -37.56 -0.14
CA ARG A 164 5.93 -38.72 0.70
C ARG A 164 5.80 -39.98 -0.15
N LEU A 165 5.17 -39.87 -1.32
CA LEU A 165 5.08 -40.96 -2.28
C LEU A 165 6.47 -41.38 -2.71
N GLU A 166 7.33 -40.46 -3.15
CA GLU A 166 8.73 -40.76 -3.54
C GLU A 166 9.49 -41.52 -2.45
N ARG A 167 9.36 -41.09 -1.19
CA ARG A 167 9.96 -41.80 -0.04
C ARG A 167 9.40 -43.21 0.12
N ILE A 168 8.09 -43.39 0.05
CA ILE A 168 7.46 -44.71 0.17
C ILE A 168 7.81 -45.59 -1.03
N SER A 169 7.83 -45.05 -2.26
CA SER A 169 8.20 -45.80 -3.46
C SER A 169 9.67 -46.20 -3.47
N SER A 170 10.54 -45.45 -2.78
CA SER A 170 11.94 -45.84 -2.58
C SER A 170 12.12 -47.02 -1.62
N LEU A 171 11.08 -47.36 -0.83
CA LEU A 171 11.07 -48.58 -0.06
C LEU A 171 10.75 -49.74 -1.00
N ASP A 172 11.82 -50.42 -1.42
CA ASP A 172 11.76 -51.62 -2.25
C ASP A 172 10.83 -52.68 -1.61
N PRO A 173 9.77 -53.14 -2.30
CA PRO A 173 8.79 -54.09 -1.75
C PRO A 173 9.45 -55.37 -1.23
N HIS A 174 10.57 -55.79 -1.82
CA HIS A 174 11.31 -56.98 -1.38
C HIS A 174 11.89 -56.85 0.04
N ARG A 175 12.27 -55.64 0.47
CA ARG A 175 12.75 -55.40 1.84
C ARG A 175 11.60 -55.44 2.85
N LEU A 176 10.41 -54.99 2.45
CA LEU A 176 9.22 -55.05 3.29
C LEU A 176 8.76 -56.50 3.49
N ASP A 177 8.85 -57.36 2.48
CA ASP A 177 8.56 -58.80 2.59
C ASP A 177 9.50 -59.53 3.56
N ILE A 178 10.79 -59.15 3.57
CA ILE A 178 11.78 -59.70 4.51
C ILE A 178 11.48 -59.21 5.93
N LEU A 179 11.21 -57.91 6.10
CA LEU A 179 10.83 -57.33 7.40
C LEU A 179 9.50 -57.88 7.93
N ALA A 180 8.55 -58.23 7.07
CA ALA A 180 7.29 -58.85 7.46
C ALA A 180 7.46 -60.27 8.01
N LYS A 181 8.52 -60.99 7.59
CA LYS A 181 8.83 -62.36 8.06
C LYS A 181 9.62 -62.38 9.37
N LEU A 182 10.29 -61.29 9.71
CA LEU A 182 11.15 -61.15 10.91
C LEU A 182 10.41 -61.35 12.25
N PRO A 183 9.21 -60.78 12.46
CA PRO A 183 8.45 -60.99 13.69
C PRO A 183 8.12 -62.46 13.96
N ALA A 184 7.73 -63.20 12.92
CA ALA A 184 7.45 -64.63 13.05
C ALA A 184 8.71 -65.42 13.43
N GLN A 185 9.86 -65.10 12.81
CA GLN A 185 11.15 -65.71 13.16
C GLN A 185 11.56 -65.39 14.60
N LEU A 186 11.40 -64.14 15.05
CA LEU A 186 11.70 -63.72 16.42
C LEU A 186 10.77 -64.39 17.44
N LEU A 187 9.50 -64.57 17.12
CA LEU A 187 8.55 -65.31 17.96
C LEU A 187 8.93 -66.79 18.04
N THR A 188 9.28 -67.43 16.93
CA THR A 188 9.75 -68.83 16.97
C THR A 188 11.06 -69.00 17.75
N MET A 189 11.96 -68.02 17.66
CA MET A 189 13.20 -68.02 18.45
C MET A 189 12.90 -67.79 19.93
N HIS A 190 12.01 -66.86 20.26
CA HIS A 190 11.54 -66.63 21.63
C HIS A 190 10.95 -67.90 22.22
N ASP A 191 10.05 -68.57 21.48
CA ASP A 191 9.41 -69.80 21.92
C ASP A 191 10.42 -70.95 22.05
N ALA A 192 11.40 -71.03 21.14
CA ALA A 192 12.48 -72.00 21.25
C ALA A 192 13.36 -71.75 22.47
N VAL A 193 13.66 -70.49 22.79
CA VAL A 193 14.45 -70.09 23.96
C VAL A 193 13.67 -70.31 25.26
N SER A 194 12.35 -70.02 25.27
CA SER A 194 11.50 -70.24 26.44
C SER A 194 11.23 -71.72 26.72
N ASN A 195 11.32 -72.57 25.69
CA ASN A 195 11.16 -74.02 25.80
C ASN A 195 12.49 -74.77 25.98
N LEU A 196 13.62 -74.07 26.13
CA LEU A 196 14.87 -74.71 26.50
C LEU A 196 14.71 -75.36 27.90
N PRO A 197 15.17 -76.61 28.08
CA PRO A 197 15.18 -77.23 29.40
C PRO A 197 15.97 -76.34 30.37
N PRO A 198 15.54 -76.20 31.64
CA PRO A 198 16.39 -75.56 32.64
C PRO A 198 17.72 -76.31 32.67
N MET A 199 18.82 -75.59 32.46
CA MET A 199 20.15 -76.18 32.50
C MET A 199 20.33 -76.93 33.81
N ASP A 200 20.76 -78.20 33.75
CA ASP A 200 21.02 -79.00 34.94
C ASP A 200 21.95 -78.23 35.88
N ALA A 201 21.67 -78.24 37.19
CA ALA A 201 22.42 -77.49 38.20
C ALA A 201 23.95 -77.76 38.14
N ALA A 202 24.36 -78.93 37.62
CA ALA A 202 25.77 -79.27 37.36
C ALA A 202 26.41 -78.44 36.22
N THR A 203 25.67 -78.12 35.17
CA THR A 203 26.14 -77.28 34.04
C THR A 203 26.15 -75.79 34.38
N ILE A 204 25.17 -75.33 35.18
CA ILE A 204 25.16 -73.97 35.73
C ILE A 204 26.35 -73.77 36.69
N ALA A 205 26.67 -74.77 37.52
CA ALA A 205 27.85 -74.73 38.38
C ALA A 205 29.16 -74.74 37.58
N ALA A 206 29.25 -75.50 36.48
CA ALA A 206 30.42 -75.52 35.61
C ALA A 206 30.62 -74.20 34.83
N MET A 207 29.55 -73.57 34.35
CA MET A 207 29.64 -72.28 33.64
C MET A 207 29.88 -71.09 34.59
N THR A 208 29.31 -71.11 35.79
CA THR A 208 29.55 -70.07 36.81
C THR A 208 30.94 -70.17 37.45
N GLN A 209 31.56 -71.36 37.47
CA GLN A 209 32.96 -71.51 37.86
C GLN A 209 33.94 -70.96 36.80
N ILE A 210 33.52 -70.79 35.54
CA ILE A 210 34.35 -70.23 34.47
C ILE A 210 34.24 -68.69 34.41
N THR A 211 33.32 -68.06 35.14
CA THR A 211 33.38 -66.60 35.32
C THR A 211 34.46 -66.25 36.33
N LEU A 212 35.70 -66.16 35.84
CA LEU A 212 36.78 -65.40 36.46
C LEU A 212 36.27 -63.96 36.62
N SER A 213 35.68 -63.66 37.77
CA SER A 213 35.45 -62.29 38.20
C SER A 213 36.83 -61.69 38.50
N GLU A 214 37.49 -61.14 37.48
CA GLU A 214 38.71 -60.35 37.68
C GLU A 214 38.38 -59.19 38.63
N PRO A 215 39.01 -59.09 39.81
CA PRO A 215 38.72 -58.01 40.75
C PRO A 215 39.20 -56.68 40.15
N GLY A 216 38.27 -55.84 39.68
CA GLY A 216 38.56 -54.48 39.22
C GLY A 216 37.76 -53.97 38.01
N LYS A 217 37.07 -54.83 37.26
CA LYS A 217 36.23 -54.40 36.12
C LYS A 217 34.78 -54.16 36.54
N ARG A 218 34.10 -53.20 35.90
CA ARG A 218 32.73 -52.81 36.28
C ARG A 218 31.75 -53.90 35.83
N GLN A 219 30.68 -54.12 36.59
CA GLN A 219 29.73 -55.25 36.39
C GLN A 219 29.10 -55.30 34.99
N TRP A 220 29.02 -54.17 34.27
CA TRP A 220 28.51 -54.10 32.90
C TRP A 220 29.54 -54.47 31.82
N GLU A 221 30.82 -54.52 32.16
CA GLU A 221 31.93 -54.90 31.25
C GLU A 221 32.20 -56.41 31.28
N THR A 222 31.79 -57.10 32.35
CA THR A 222 32.07 -58.53 32.57
C THR A 222 30.94 -59.44 32.12
N SER A 223 29.71 -58.92 31.92
CA SER A 223 28.57 -59.72 31.47
C SER A 223 27.53 -58.90 30.70
N LYS A 224 26.88 -59.53 29.72
CA LYS A 224 25.76 -58.94 28.94
C LYS A 224 24.57 -58.57 29.84
N THR A 225 24.34 -59.33 30.90
CA THR A 225 23.30 -59.06 31.90
C THR A 225 23.61 -57.81 32.73
N GLY A 226 24.89 -57.58 33.05
CA GLY A 226 25.34 -56.35 33.69
C GLY A 226 25.14 -55.11 32.80
N TYR A 227 25.42 -55.21 31.50
CA TYR A 227 25.16 -54.12 30.55
C TYR A 227 23.67 -53.78 30.44
N LEU A 228 22.80 -54.79 30.39
CA LEU A 228 21.36 -54.56 30.34
C LEU A 228 20.84 -53.88 31.61
N ASN A 229 21.27 -54.31 32.80
CA ASN A 229 20.88 -53.64 34.05
C ASN A 229 21.38 -52.18 34.10
N TRP A 230 22.59 -51.92 33.61
CA TRP A 230 23.12 -50.56 33.50
C TRP A 230 22.37 -49.70 32.47
N ALA A 231 22.04 -50.26 31.29
CA ALA A 231 21.31 -49.53 30.26
C ALA A 231 19.86 -49.23 30.70
N VAL A 232 19.21 -50.16 31.40
CA VAL A 232 17.89 -49.95 32.00
C VAL A 232 17.96 -48.90 33.10
N SER A 233 18.98 -48.91 33.97
CA SER A 233 19.13 -47.87 34.99
C SER A 233 19.35 -46.49 34.36
N MET A 234 20.12 -46.41 33.26
CA MET A 234 20.35 -45.15 32.54
C MET A 234 19.10 -44.64 31.81
N LEU A 235 18.27 -45.54 31.27
CA LEU A 235 16.96 -45.19 30.71
C LEU A 235 15.99 -44.71 31.78
N LEU A 236 16.00 -45.34 32.96
CA LEU A 236 15.19 -44.93 34.11
C LEU A 236 15.62 -43.56 34.63
N GLU A 237 16.93 -43.29 34.68
CA GLU A 237 17.49 -41.98 35.01
C GLU A 237 17.10 -40.92 33.98
N ARG A 238 17.12 -41.26 32.70
CA ARG A 238 16.68 -40.34 31.63
C ARG A 238 15.18 -40.06 31.68
N ALA A 239 14.35 -41.06 31.98
CA ALA A 239 12.92 -40.87 32.17
C ALA A 239 12.62 -39.96 33.38
N ARG A 240 13.34 -40.15 34.50
CA ARG A 240 13.27 -39.24 35.67
C ARG A 240 13.77 -37.82 35.35
N ALA A 241 14.77 -37.68 34.50
CA ALA A 241 15.25 -36.37 34.04
C ALA A 241 14.23 -35.67 33.12
N ASP A 242 13.55 -36.40 32.23
CA ASP A 242 12.49 -35.87 31.37
C ASP A 242 11.23 -35.46 32.16
N GLU A 243 10.90 -36.17 33.25
CA GLU A 243 9.83 -35.74 34.18
C GLU A 243 10.21 -34.43 34.90
N ASN A 244 11.45 -34.30 35.38
CA ASN A 244 11.92 -33.06 36.01
C ASN A 244 12.09 -31.90 35.01
N ALA A 245 12.43 -32.16 33.74
CA ALA A 245 12.51 -31.14 32.70
C ALA A 245 11.13 -30.68 32.21
N ARG A 246 10.16 -31.59 32.09
CA ARG A 246 8.76 -31.24 31.78
C ARG A 246 8.06 -30.50 32.92
N GLY A 247 8.39 -30.79 34.18
CA GLY A 247 7.81 -30.06 35.32
C GLY A 247 8.24 -28.59 35.42
N SER A 248 9.42 -28.22 34.92
CA SER A 248 9.98 -26.88 35.06
C SER A 248 9.77 -25.98 33.83
N ALA A 249 9.89 -26.52 32.61
CA ALA A 249 9.87 -25.70 31.40
C ALA A 249 8.45 -25.42 30.82
N THR A 250 7.45 -26.27 31.08
CA THR A 250 6.11 -26.06 30.49
C THR A 250 5.23 -25.12 31.30
N ILE A 251 5.46 -24.97 32.61
CA ILE A 251 4.68 -24.04 33.44
C ILE A 251 5.10 -22.59 33.17
N ASP A 252 6.39 -22.33 32.96
CA ASP A 252 6.91 -20.98 32.67
C ASP A 252 6.63 -20.53 31.22
N GLY A 253 6.42 -21.47 30.29
CA GLY A 253 6.00 -21.18 28.92
C GLY A 253 4.49 -20.93 28.77
N ILE A 254 3.66 -21.51 29.64
CA ILE A 254 2.20 -21.32 29.60
C ILE A 254 1.80 -20.00 30.27
N THR A 255 2.46 -19.59 31.36
CA THR A 255 2.20 -18.30 32.02
C THR A 255 2.57 -17.11 31.11
N ARG A 256 3.67 -17.20 30.36
CA ARG A 256 4.09 -16.16 29.40
C ARG A 256 3.16 -16.05 28.19
N ASN A 257 2.62 -17.19 27.72
CA ASN A 257 1.65 -17.19 26.62
C ASN A 257 0.26 -16.71 27.04
N VAL A 258 -0.07 -16.71 28.33
CA VAL A 258 -1.32 -16.11 28.85
C VAL A 258 -1.23 -14.58 28.88
N GLU A 259 -0.04 -14.00 29.07
CA GLU A 259 0.17 -12.55 28.93
C GLU A 259 0.05 -12.08 27.45
N GLU A 260 0.31 -12.95 26.47
CA GLU A 260 0.04 -12.67 25.05
C GLU A 260 -1.42 -12.91 24.62
N ILE A 261 -2.25 -13.51 25.47
CA ILE A 261 -3.71 -13.67 25.27
C ILE A 261 -4.45 -12.38 25.74
N GLY A 262 -3.78 -11.23 25.76
CA GLY A 262 -4.39 -9.90 25.82
C GLY A 262 -5.20 -9.49 24.56
N LYS A 263 -5.64 -10.43 23.72
CA LYS A 263 -6.37 -10.14 22.48
C LYS A 263 -7.88 -9.98 22.67
N ALA A 264 -8.44 -10.39 23.81
CA ALA A 264 -9.87 -10.17 24.11
C ALA A 264 -10.12 -8.73 24.58
N ASP A 265 -9.25 -8.17 25.43
CA ASP A 265 -9.40 -6.79 25.92
C ASP A 265 -9.02 -5.75 24.86
N GLN A 266 -8.05 -6.05 23.98
CA GLN A 266 -7.73 -5.17 22.85
C GLN A 266 -8.84 -5.16 21.79
N LEU A 267 -9.53 -6.29 21.56
CA LEU A 267 -10.73 -6.30 20.71
C LEU A 267 -11.90 -5.58 21.39
N ARG A 268 -12.06 -5.70 22.71
CA ARG A 268 -13.09 -4.98 23.46
C ARG A 268 -12.86 -3.46 23.46
N GLN A 269 -11.63 -3.00 23.65
CA GLN A 269 -11.28 -1.58 23.50
C GLN A 269 -11.44 -1.08 22.07
N ALA A 270 -11.09 -1.90 21.06
CA ALA A 270 -11.36 -1.54 19.67
C ALA A 270 -12.86 -1.41 19.39
N PHE A 271 -13.70 -2.30 19.94
CA PHE A 271 -15.16 -2.21 19.83
C PHE A 271 -15.73 -0.99 20.57
N GLU A 272 -15.27 -0.69 21.79
CA GLU A 272 -15.69 0.50 22.54
C GLU A 272 -15.28 1.82 21.84
N ILE A 273 -14.12 1.86 21.19
CA ILE A 273 -13.69 3.00 20.37
C ILE A 273 -14.58 3.13 19.12
N THR A 274 -14.93 2.03 18.45
CA THR A 274 -15.86 2.11 17.32
C THR A 274 -17.29 2.49 17.72
N GLU A 275 -17.74 2.07 18.91
CA GLU A 275 -19.08 2.38 19.42
C GLU A 275 -19.19 3.85 19.88
N SER A 276 -18.14 4.38 20.50
CA SER A 276 -18.06 5.82 20.85
C SER A 276 -17.96 6.72 19.61
N ILE A 277 -17.25 6.30 18.56
CA ILE A 277 -17.22 7.02 17.27
C ILE A 277 -18.61 6.97 16.59
N ALA A 278 -19.29 5.82 16.63
CA ALA A 278 -20.65 5.69 16.09
C ALA A 278 -21.68 6.53 16.89
N ALA A 279 -21.51 6.65 18.21
CA ALA A 279 -22.34 7.52 19.05
C ALA A 279 -22.07 9.01 18.76
N GLY A 280 -20.80 9.41 18.59
CA GLY A 280 -20.43 10.78 18.21
C GLY A 280 -20.95 11.19 16.84
N LEU A 281 -20.96 10.28 15.86
CA LEU A 281 -21.55 10.53 14.53
C LEU A 281 -23.08 10.73 14.60
N ARG A 282 -23.79 10.03 15.50
CA ARG A 282 -25.23 10.22 15.70
C ARG A 282 -25.58 11.55 16.38
N ASP A 283 -24.71 12.07 17.24
CA ASP A 283 -24.89 13.38 17.86
C ASP A 283 -24.57 14.53 16.88
N VAL A 284 -23.62 14.34 15.97
CA VAL A 284 -23.37 15.29 14.87
C VAL A 284 -24.56 15.34 13.91
N ASP A 285 -25.18 14.20 13.60
CA ASP A 285 -26.36 14.11 12.74
C ASP A 285 -27.59 14.79 13.38
N ARG A 286 -27.77 14.68 14.70
CA ARG A 286 -28.81 15.44 15.43
C ARG A 286 -28.50 16.93 15.57
N GLY A 287 -27.23 17.30 15.66
CA GLY A 287 -26.80 18.70 15.66
C GLY A 287 -27.17 19.41 14.35
N LEU A 288 -26.93 18.75 13.22
CA LEU A 288 -27.27 19.26 11.88
C LEU A 288 -28.79 19.40 11.65
N ASP A 289 -29.59 18.48 12.19
CA ASP A 289 -31.06 18.54 12.06
C ASP A 289 -31.68 19.65 12.94
N SER A 290 -31.05 19.96 14.08
CA SER A 290 -31.48 21.09 14.93
C SER A 290 -31.12 22.46 14.36
N SER A 291 -30.04 22.56 13.57
CA SER A 291 -29.63 23.80 12.92
C SER A 291 -30.47 24.16 11.68
N GLN A 292 -31.26 23.23 11.13
CA GLN A 292 -32.17 23.47 10.01
C GLN A 292 -33.60 23.85 10.44
N MET A 293 -33.92 23.87 11.73
CA MET A 293 -35.23 24.31 12.24
C MET A 293 -35.24 25.72 12.87
N GLU A 294 -34.10 26.42 12.89
CA GLU A 294 -33.99 27.79 13.46
C GLU A 294 -33.68 28.90 12.41
N GLU A 295 -33.98 28.67 11.12
CA GLU A 295 -34.16 29.76 10.13
C GLU A 295 -35.63 29.92 9.70
#